data_AF-A0A0R3TWQ6-F1
#
_entry.id   AF-A0A0R3TWQ6-F1
#
_cell.length_a   1.000
_cell.length_b   1.000
_cell.length_c   1.000
_cell.angle_alpha   90.00
_cell.angle_beta   90.00
_cell.angle_gamma   90.00
#
_symmetry.space_group_name_H-M   'P 1'
#
loop_
_entity.id
_entity.type
_entity.pdbx_description
1 polymer ?
#
loop_
_entity_poly.entity_id
_entity_poly.type
_entity_poly.pdbx_seq_one_letter_code
_entity_poly.pdbx_strand_id
1 'polypeptide(L)'
;MQFINIVVHSTEDIEFRVFLQQEFTNLRLDDYLKRISGRVGERLERQVEAYLDNHVDVKTLLEDSQAKDALQAEVEALDSDLLTVQGQLATTQAEYASRTAAFEEKVKNLQAQISEQEAQLTDNKEELKNLRSRLVDQNSTASSLEKKLQQQIIELQEALKAERNRPKVMSPPPPPPPALPSAPAPPATTSAQPAPPPPPPPPPPPPGPPGSGIPMPPPPPPMFGGGAAPGFGLAPAGAQG
;
A
#
# COMPACT_ATOMS: atom_id res chain seq x y z
N MET A 1 64.41 -49.02 18.04
CA MET A 1 63.21 -48.41 17.44
C MET A 1 62.38 -47.64 18.45
N GLN A 2 61.88 -48.28 19.52
CA GLN A 2 61.06 -47.59 20.55
C GLN A 2 61.65 -46.25 21.07
N PHE A 3 62.95 -46.19 21.38
CA PHE A 3 63.59 -44.95 21.84
C PHE A 3 63.45 -43.81 20.83
N ILE A 4 63.74 -44.07 19.54
CA ILE A 4 63.65 -43.08 18.47
C ILE A 4 62.20 -42.61 18.34
N ASN A 5 61.22 -43.52 18.38
CA ASN A 5 59.81 -43.17 18.30
C ASN A 5 59.37 -42.24 19.44
N ILE A 6 59.84 -42.48 20.67
CA ILE A 6 59.56 -41.60 21.82
C ILE A 6 60.20 -40.23 21.59
N VAL A 7 61.50 -40.18 21.29
CA VAL A 7 62.23 -38.91 21.12
C VAL A 7 61.60 -38.03 20.04
N VAL A 8 61.19 -38.63 18.92
CA VAL A 8 60.70 -37.89 17.74
C VAL A 8 59.22 -37.51 17.85
N HIS A 9 58.39 -38.33 18.52
CA HIS A 9 56.93 -38.15 18.46
C HIS A 9 56.27 -37.82 19.81
N SER A 10 56.98 -37.84 20.93
CA SER A 10 56.39 -37.50 22.24
C SER A 10 56.31 -36.00 22.52
N THR A 11 56.82 -35.15 21.64
CA THR A 11 56.81 -33.69 21.82
C THR A 11 55.48 -33.10 21.36
N GLU A 12 54.92 -32.16 22.12
CA GLU A 12 53.63 -31.51 21.80
C GLU A 12 53.75 -30.52 20.63
N ASP A 13 54.94 -29.95 20.45
CA ASP A 13 55.25 -29.01 19.38
C ASP A 13 55.48 -29.74 18.03
N ILE A 14 54.57 -29.50 17.07
CA ILE A 14 54.60 -30.09 15.73
C ILE A 14 55.82 -29.61 14.94
N GLU A 15 56.22 -28.35 15.10
CA GLU A 15 57.39 -27.79 14.39
C GLU A 15 58.66 -28.51 14.84
N PHE A 16 58.80 -28.71 16.16
CA PHE A 16 59.92 -29.44 16.72
C PHE A 16 59.89 -30.93 16.34
N ARG A 17 58.70 -31.56 16.24
CA ARG A 17 58.57 -32.93 15.71
C ARG A 17 59.08 -33.04 14.28
N VAL A 18 58.64 -32.14 13.41
CA VAL A 18 59.06 -32.12 11.99
C VAL A 18 60.57 -31.90 11.88
N PHE A 19 61.13 -31.01 12.72
CA PHE A 19 62.58 -30.83 12.81
C PHE A 19 63.31 -32.13 13.17
N LEU A 20 62.89 -32.79 14.26
CA LEU A 20 63.49 -34.06 14.68
C LEU A 20 63.30 -35.17 13.64
N GLN A 21 62.13 -35.25 13.00
CA GLN A 21 61.88 -36.17 11.89
C GLN A 21 62.87 -35.94 10.75
N GLN A 22 63.05 -34.69 10.32
CA GLN A 22 63.97 -34.35 9.24
C GLN A 22 65.42 -34.73 9.57
N GLU A 23 65.86 -34.56 10.83
CA GLU A 23 67.20 -35.00 11.26
C GLU A 23 67.39 -36.52 11.10
N PHE A 24 66.40 -37.33 11.49
CA PHE A 24 66.45 -38.78 11.29
C PHE A 24 66.30 -39.19 9.82
N THR A 25 65.51 -38.46 9.02
CA THR A 25 65.42 -38.62 7.57
C THR A 25 66.78 -38.35 6.91
N ASN A 26 67.49 -37.30 7.32
CA ASN A 26 68.83 -36.96 6.82
C ASN A 26 69.86 -38.06 7.13
N LEU A 27 69.70 -38.73 8.28
CA LEU A 27 70.46 -39.92 8.66
C LEU A 27 70.03 -41.21 7.95
N ARG A 28 69.12 -41.12 6.97
CA ARG A 28 68.61 -42.24 6.16
C ARG A 28 67.83 -43.28 6.98
N LEU A 29 67.25 -42.89 8.10
CA LEU A 29 66.45 -43.80 8.92
C LEU A 29 65.26 -44.34 8.11
N ASP A 30 64.53 -43.48 7.41
CA ASP A 30 63.32 -43.88 6.66
C ASP A 30 63.61 -44.89 5.56
N ASP A 31 64.70 -44.67 4.82
CA ASP A 31 65.18 -45.60 3.77
C ASP A 31 65.55 -46.95 4.38
N TYR A 32 66.20 -46.95 5.55
CA TYR A 32 66.56 -48.16 6.28
C TYR A 32 65.32 -48.91 6.81
N LEU A 33 64.36 -48.20 7.41
CA LEU A 33 63.11 -48.77 7.94
C LEU A 33 62.26 -49.40 6.83
N LYS A 34 62.11 -48.71 5.69
CA LYS A 34 61.45 -49.26 4.49
C LYS A 34 62.12 -50.54 4.00
N ARG A 35 63.46 -50.60 4.08
CA ARG A 35 64.21 -51.80 3.68
C ARG A 35 63.95 -52.98 4.62
N ILE A 36 63.95 -52.77 5.93
CA ILE A 36 63.82 -53.88 6.89
C ILE A 36 62.36 -54.27 7.18
N SER A 37 61.39 -53.42 6.86
CA SER A 37 59.96 -53.72 7.00
C SER A 37 59.58 -54.98 6.20
N GLY A 38 58.73 -55.81 6.81
CA GLY A 38 58.32 -57.11 6.28
C GLY A 38 59.40 -58.20 6.34
N ARG A 39 60.59 -57.89 6.85
CA ARG A 39 61.73 -58.84 6.97
C ARG A 39 62.23 -59.00 8.40
N VAL A 40 61.62 -58.30 9.35
CA VAL A 40 61.96 -58.38 10.77
C VAL A 40 60.91 -59.17 11.56
N GLY A 41 61.24 -59.57 12.79
CA GLY A 41 60.28 -60.26 13.65
C GLY A 41 59.12 -59.35 14.07
N GLU A 42 57.97 -59.94 14.35
CA GLU A 42 56.68 -59.27 14.65
C GLU A 42 56.81 -58.13 15.69
N ARG A 43 57.60 -58.35 16.76
CA ARG A 43 57.83 -57.33 17.80
C ARG A 43 58.51 -56.08 17.26
N LEU A 44 59.47 -56.23 16.34
CA LEU A 44 60.16 -55.11 15.73
C LEU A 44 59.30 -54.49 14.62
N GLU A 45 58.56 -55.29 13.85
CA GLU A 45 57.64 -54.80 12.82
C GLU A 45 56.61 -53.84 13.43
N ARG A 46 55.95 -54.23 14.53
CA ARG A 46 55.01 -53.35 15.25
C ARG A 46 55.63 -52.03 15.70
N GLN A 47 56.93 -52.01 16.03
CA GLN A 47 57.63 -50.77 16.39
C GLN A 47 58.00 -49.91 15.17
N VAL A 48 58.20 -50.54 14.02
CA VAL A 48 58.45 -49.84 12.75
C VAL A 48 57.16 -49.24 12.23
N GLU A 49 56.06 -50.00 12.21
CA GLU A 49 54.71 -49.52 11.85
C GLU A 49 54.31 -48.34 12.73
N ALA A 50 54.41 -48.48 14.06
CA ALA A 50 54.10 -47.39 14.98
C ALA A 50 54.97 -46.13 14.76
N TYR A 51 56.18 -46.26 14.24
CA TYR A 51 57.00 -45.09 13.90
C TYR A 51 56.51 -44.43 12.60
N LEU A 52 56.20 -45.23 11.59
CA LEU A 52 55.69 -44.74 10.29
C LEU A 52 54.31 -44.09 10.42
N ASP A 53 53.42 -44.65 11.23
CA ASP A 53 52.07 -44.09 11.47
C ASP A 53 52.12 -42.73 12.18
N ASN A 54 53.16 -42.50 13.00
CA ASN A 54 53.35 -41.23 13.69
C ASN A 54 54.12 -40.19 12.85
N HIS A 55 54.52 -40.54 11.63
CA HIS A 55 55.22 -39.64 10.73
C HIS A 55 54.33 -38.45 10.35
N VAL A 56 54.89 -37.24 10.33
CA VAL A 56 54.13 -36.03 9.98
C VAL A 56 54.43 -35.71 8.52
N ASP A 57 53.41 -35.75 7.68
CA ASP A 57 53.51 -35.34 6.28
C ASP A 57 53.13 -33.86 6.13
N VAL A 58 54.15 -33.01 6.08
CA VAL A 58 54.00 -31.55 5.90
C VAL A 58 53.30 -31.20 4.58
N LYS A 59 53.50 -32.01 3.52
CA LYS A 59 52.89 -31.74 2.22
C LYS A 59 51.37 -31.89 2.32
N THR A 60 50.92 -33.01 2.89
CA THR A 60 49.50 -33.27 3.10
C THR A 60 48.87 -32.22 4.03
N LEU A 61 49.55 -31.84 5.12
CA LEU A 61 49.06 -30.77 6.01
C LEU A 61 48.93 -29.41 5.32
N LEU A 62 49.84 -29.08 4.40
CA LEU A 62 49.78 -27.83 3.64
C LEU A 62 48.64 -27.84 2.63
N GLU A 63 48.45 -28.96 1.92
CA GLU A 63 47.32 -29.15 1.00
C GLU A 63 45.98 -29.03 1.75
N ASP A 64 45.86 -29.65 2.91
CA ASP A 64 44.68 -29.56 3.77
C ASP A 64 44.46 -28.13 4.28
N SER A 65 45.53 -27.41 4.66
CA SER A 65 45.42 -26.01 5.08
C SER A 65 44.91 -25.12 3.95
N GLN A 66 45.44 -25.30 2.74
CA GLN A 66 44.98 -24.53 1.57
C GLN A 66 43.53 -24.86 1.20
N ALA A 67 43.14 -26.13 1.27
CA ALA A 67 41.77 -26.55 1.05
C ALA A 67 40.83 -25.95 2.10
N LYS A 68 41.24 -25.92 3.37
CA LYS A 68 40.51 -25.28 4.45
C LYS A 68 40.32 -23.79 4.21
N ASP A 69 41.37 -23.08 3.79
CA ASP A 69 41.30 -21.64 3.49
C ASP A 69 40.34 -21.37 2.32
N ALA A 70 40.35 -22.21 1.28
CA ALA A 70 39.43 -22.10 0.15
C ALA A 70 37.97 -22.31 0.56
N LEU A 71 37.70 -23.34 1.36
CA LEU A 71 36.36 -23.59 1.89
C LEU A 71 35.90 -22.47 2.83
N GLN A 72 36.81 -21.92 3.63
CA GLN A 72 36.50 -20.81 4.51
C GLN A 72 36.11 -19.55 3.71
N ALA A 73 36.81 -19.27 2.60
CA ALA A 73 36.43 -18.16 1.71
C ALA A 73 35.05 -18.38 1.05
N GLU A 74 34.69 -19.62 0.70
CA GLU A 74 33.35 -19.95 0.18
C GLU A 74 32.27 -19.74 1.25
N VAL A 75 32.52 -20.14 2.49
CA VAL A 75 31.61 -19.88 3.62
C VAL A 75 31.41 -18.39 3.83
N GLU A 76 32.49 -17.60 3.84
CA GLU A 76 32.41 -16.14 3.99
C GLU A 76 31.62 -15.47 2.86
N ALA A 77 31.76 -15.96 1.63
CA ALA A 77 30.97 -15.49 0.49
C ALA A 77 29.48 -15.83 0.65
N LEU A 78 29.15 -17.07 1.04
CA LEU A 78 27.78 -17.49 1.29
C LEU A 78 27.13 -16.71 2.44
N ASP A 79 27.87 -16.41 3.51
CA ASP A 79 27.38 -15.58 4.61
C ASP A 79 27.07 -14.14 4.15
N SER A 80 27.91 -13.58 3.26
CA SER A 80 27.66 -12.26 2.65
C SER A 80 26.42 -12.25 1.76
N ASP A 81 26.23 -13.29 0.94
CA ASP A 81 25.05 -13.45 0.09
C ASP A 81 23.78 -13.61 0.94
N LEU A 82 23.86 -14.41 2.00
CA LEU A 82 22.76 -14.62 2.95
C LEU A 82 22.35 -13.31 3.62
N LEU A 83 23.30 -12.50 4.09
CA LEU A 83 23.05 -11.17 4.63
C LEU A 83 22.36 -10.26 3.60
N THR A 84 22.83 -10.29 2.35
CA THR A 84 22.24 -9.50 1.26
C THR A 84 20.80 -9.89 0.98
N VAL A 85 20.53 -11.20 0.85
CA VAL A 85 19.17 -11.73 0.62
C VAL A 85 18.24 -11.42 1.79
N GLN A 86 18.73 -11.54 3.04
CA GLN A 86 17.96 -11.16 4.22
C GLN A 86 17.59 -9.67 4.23
N GLY A 87 18.52 -8.79 3.83
CA GLY A 87 18.25 -7.35 3.71
C GLY A 87 17.20 -7.04 2.64
N GLN A 88 17.27 -7.70 1.49
CA GLN A 88 16.27 -7.57 0.42
C GLN A 88 14.90 -8.10 0.87
N LEU A 89 14.87 -9.23 1.58
CA LEU A 89 13.64 -9.79 2.13
C LEU A 89 13.00 -8.84 3.15
N ALA A 90 13.78 -8.26 4.06
CA ALA A 90 13.29 -7.30 5.04
C ALA A 90 12.71 -6.05 4.36
N THR A 91 13.40 -5.54 3.33
CA THR A 91 12.95 -4.38 2.54
C THR A 91 11.63 -4.66 1.83
N THR A 92 11.55 -5.78 1.10
CA THR A 92 10.33 -6.19 0.40
C THR A 92 9.17 -6.44 1.36
N GLN A 93 9.43 -7.09 2.50
CA GLN A 93 8.42 -7.29 3.55
C GLN A 93 7.89 -5.95 4.09
N ALA A 94 8.76 -4.97 4.33
CA ALA A 94 8.35 -3.64 4.76
C ALA A 94 7.50 -2.91 3.70
N GLU A 95 7.87 -3.03 2.42
CA GLU A 95 7.08 -2.49 1.31
C GLU A 95 5.68 -3.12 1.23
N TYR A 96 5.58 -4.45 1.33
CA TYR A 96 4.29 -5.14 1.33
C TYR A 96 3.43 -4.78 2.55
N ALA A 97 4.04 -4.67 3.74
CA ALA A 97 3.35 -4.23 4.94
C ALA A 97 2.79 -2.80 4.77
N SER A 98 3.59 -1.88 4.23
CA SER A 98 3.16 -0.50 3.94
C SER A 98 2.03 -0.45 2.92
N ARG A 99 2.12 -1.23 1.83
CA ARG A 99 1.04 -1.32 0.82
C ARG A 99 -0.25 -1.88 1.41
N THR A 100 -0.14 -2.89 2.26
CA THR A 100 -1.30 -3.49 2.94
C THR A 100 -1.99 -2.46 3.83
N ALA A 101 -1.24 -1.72 4.66
CA ALA A 101 -1.77 -0.65 5.49
C ALA A 101 -2.46 0.46 4.66
N ALA A 102 -1.86 0.86 3.53
CA ALA A 102 -2.46 1.85 2.63
C ALA A 102 -3.78 1.36 2.01
N PHE A 103 -3.87 0.07 1.65
CA PHE A 103 -5.12 -0.51 1.15
C PHE A 103 -6.18 -0.61 2.25
N GLU A 104 -5.81 -0.99 3.47
CA GLU A 104 -6.72 -1.03 4.62
C GLU A 104 -7.30 0.36 4.92
N GLU A 105 -6.46 1.40 4.90
CA GLU A 105 -6.91 2.79 5.07
C GLU A 105 -7.88 3.20 3.96
N LYS A 106 -7.58 2.87 2.70
CA LYS A 106 -8.47 3.15 1.57
C LYS A 106 -9.82 2.44 1.71
N VAL A 107 -9.82 1.18 2.13
CA VAL A 107 -11.05 0.41 2.38
C VAL A 107 -11.87 1.09 3.47
N LYS A 108 -11.24 1.46 4.59
CA LYS A 108 -11.91 2.16 5.69
C LYS A 108 -12.51 3.50 5.25
N ASN A 109 -11.77 4.28 4.47
CA ASN A 109 -12.24 5.57 3.95
C ASN A 109 -13.43 5.40 3.00
N LEU A 110 -13.40 4.39 2.11
CA LEU A 110 -14.53 4.09 1.22
C LEU A 110 -15.75 3.61 1.99
N GLN A 111 -15.57 2.78 3.02
CA GLN A 111 -16.67 2.36 3.90
C GLN A 111 -17.31 3.55 4.62
N ALA A 112 -16.50 4.49 5.12
CA ALA A 112 -17.01 5.71 5.73
C ALA A 112 -17.80 6.58 4.73
N GLN A 113 -17.29 6.72 3.49
CA GLN A 113 -18.00 7.46 2.44
C GLN A 113 -19.33 6.81 2.06
N ILE A 114 -19.39 5.48 1.96
CA ILE A 114 -20.63 4.75 1.69
C ILE A 114 -21.64 5.00 2.82
N SER A 115 -21.21 4.85 4.08
CA SER A 115 -22.09 5.10 5.24
C SER A 115 -22.63 6.52 5.28
N GLU A 116 -21.80 7.51 4.94
CA GLU A 116 -22.21 8.91 4.85
C GLU A 116 -23.22 9.13 3.72
N GLN A 117 -22.98 8.57 2.53
CA GLN A 117 -23.92 8.66 1.41
C GLN A 117 -25.25 7.96 1.71
N GLU A 118 -25.21 6.81 2.39
CA GLU A 118 -26.42 6.11 2.84
C GLU A 118 -27.23 6.95 3.81
N ALA A 119 -26.58 7.60 4.79
CA ALA A 119 -27.22 8.53 5.71
C ALA A 119 -27.85 9.73 4.98
N GLN A 120 -27.13 10.34 4.04
CA GLN A 120 -27.67 11.42 3.23
C GLN A 120 -28.86 10.96 2.38
N LEU A 121 -28.82 9.75 1.82
CA LEU A 121 -29.94 9.19 1.07
C LEU A 121 -31.15 8.92 1.97
N THR A 122 -30.95 8.49 3.22
CA THR A 122 -32.06 8.32 4.16
C THR A 122 -32.67 9.67 4.53
N ASP A 123 -31.85 10.68 4.83
CA ASP A 123 -32.32 12.02 5.19
C ASP A 123 -33.11 12.66 4.04
N ASN A 124 -32.57 12.61 2.81
CA ASN A 124 -33.26 13.10 1.62
C ASN A 124 -34.59 12.37 1.37
N LYS A 125 -34.65 11.05 1.62
CA LYS A 125 -35.91 10.29 1.50
C LYS A 125 -36.95 10.74 2.54
N GLU A 126 -36.51 11.03 3.76
CA GLU A 126 -37.40 11.56 4.80
C GLU A 126 -37.89 12.97 4.47
N GLU A 127 -37.02 13.84 3.98
CA GLU A 127 -37.39 15.17 3.50
C GLU A 127 -38.40 15.12 2.36
N LEU A 128 -38.16 14.27 1.34
CA LEU A 128 -39.10 14.07 0.24
C LEU A 128 -40.45 13.54 0.73
N LYS A 129 -40.46 12.62 1.70
CA LYS A 129 -41.69 12.11 2.32
C LYS A 129 -42.45 13.23 3.03
N ASN A 130 -41.75 14.06 3.80
CA ASN A 130 -42.33 15.19 4.51
C ASN A 130 -42.90 16.24 3.55
N LEU A 131 -42.17 16.61 2.50
CA LEU A 131 -42.64 17.52 1.45
C LEU A 131 -43.87 16.96 0.72
N ARG A 132 -43.85 15.67 0.39
CA ARG A 132 -44.99 15.01 -0.24
C ARG A 132 -46.23 15.02 0.65
N SER A 133 -46.08 14.78 1.95
CA SER A 133 -47.19 14.89 2.91
C SER A 133 -47.75 16.31 2.94
N ARG A 134 -46.88 17.33 3.04
CA ARG A 134 -47.31 18.74 3.03
C ARG A 134 -48.04 19.12 1.75
N LEU A 135 -47.58 18.66 0.60
CA LEU A 135 -48.27 18.89 -0.69
C LEU A 135 -49.65 18.23 -0.73
N VAL A 136 -49.79 17.01 -0.20
CA VAL A 136 -51.08 16.33 -0.09
C VAL A 136 -52.02 17.10 0.84
N ASP A 137 -51.53 17.54 2.00
CA ASP A 137 -52.30 18.33 2.95
C ASP A 137 -52.74 19.68 2.34
N GLN A 138 -51.84 20.40 1.67
CA GLN A 138 -52.15 21.64 0.96
C GLN A 138 -53.16 21.43 -0.17
N ASN A 139 -53.01 20.37 -0.96
CA ASN A 139 -53.96 20.07 -2.03
C ASN A 139 -55.35 19.71 -1.47
N SER A 140 -55.41 18.98 -0.35
CA SER A 140 -56.67 18.64 0.32
C SER A 140 -57.37 19.88 0.89
N THR A 141 -56.62 20.80 1.50
CA THR A 141 -57.15 22.06 2.05
C THR A 141 -57.60 23.01 0.94
N ALA A 142 -56.82 23.15 -0.13
CA ALA A 142 -57.19 23.90 -1.32
C ALA A 142 -58.47 23.35 -1.97
N SER A 143 -58.58 22.03 -2.15
CA SER A 143 -59.78 21.38 -2.68
C SER A 143 -60.99 21.58 -1.76
N SER A 144 -60.82 21.51 -0.44
CA SER A 144 -61.91 21.80 0.50
C SER A 144 -62.36 23.26 0.42
N LEU A 145 -61.44 24.20 0.24
CA LEU A 145 -61.74 25.62 0.10
C LEU A 145 -62.47 25.88 -1.23
N GLU A 146 -62.00 25.28 -2.33
CA GLU A 146 -62.65 25.34 -3.63
C GLU A 146 -64.09 24.84 -3.56
N LYS A 147 -64.33 23.69 -2.94
CA LYS A 147 -65.70 23.15 -2.73
C LYS A 147 -66.57 24.12 -1.93
N LYS A 148 -66.04 24.76 -0.88
CA LYS A 148 -66.78 25.77 -0.09
C LYS A 148 -67.12 26.99 -0.93
N LEU A 149 -66.18 27.49 -1.74
CA LEU A 149 -66.43 28.61 -2.64
C LEU A 149 -67.47 28.25 -3.71
N GLN A 150 -67.40 27.06 -4.30
CA GLN A 150 -68.40 26.57 -5.24
C GLN A 150 -69.80 26.53 -4.60
N GLN A 151 -69.91 26.01 -3.37
CA GLN A 151 -71.17 25.99 -2.62
C GLN A 151 -71.72 27.42 -2.38
N GLN A 152 -70.86 28.34 -1.95
CA GLN A 152 -71.24 29.74 -1.76
C GLN A 152 -71.68 30.42 -3.06
N ILE A 153 -71.01 30.12 -4.19
CA ILE A 153 -71.40 30.63 -5.50
C ILE A 153 -72.79 30.13 -5.88
N ILE A 154 -73.08 28.84 -5.67
CA ILE A 154 -74.41 28.26 -5.94
C ILE A 154 -75.47 28.94 -5.06
N GLU A 155 -75.23 29.06 -3.75
CA GLU A 155 -76.14 29.73 -2.83
C GLU A 155 -76.40 31.20 -3.21
N LEU A 156 -75.35 31.95 -3.58
CA LEU A 156 -75.48 33.34 -4.03
C LEU A 156 -76.25 33.43 -5.36
N GLN A 157 -76.06 32.49 -6.28
CA GLN A 157 -76.83 32.42 -7.53
C GLN A 157 -78.31 32.12 -7.27
N GLU A 158 -78.61 31.24 -6.32
CA GLU A 158 -79.98 30.95 -5.88
C GLU A 158 -80.62 32.16 -5.20
N ALA A 159 -79.90 32.85 -4.31
CA ALA A 159 -80.35 34.08 -3.66
C ALA A 159 -80.61 35.20 -4.68
N LEU A 160 -79.73 35.39 -5.68
CA LEU A 160 -79.94 36.35 -6.77
C LEU A 160 -81.18 36.01 -7.62
N LYS A 161 -81.44 34.72 -7.89
CA LYS A 161 -82.67 34.29 -8.58
C LYS A 161 -83.91 34.55 -7.72
N ALA A 162 -83.84 34.33 -6.41
CA ALA A 162 -84.92 34.62 -5.48
C ALA A 162 -85.21 36.14 -5.40
N GLU A 163 -84.18 36.98 -5.31
CA GLU A 163 -84.32 38.45 -5.31
C GLU A 163 -84.88 38.95 -6.66
N ARG A 164 -84.49 38.34 -7.78
CA ARG A 164 -85.02 38.68 -9.11
C ARG A 164 -86.49 38.27 -9.30
N ASN A 165 -86.97 37.28 -8.57
CA ASN A 165 -88.38 36.85 -8.56
C ASN A 165 -89.22 37.58 -7.49
N ARG A 166 -88.64 38.55 -6.77
CA ARG A 166 -89.35 39.36 -5.78
C ARG A 166 -90.21 40.43 -6.48
N PRO A 167 -91.51 40.57 -6.16
CA PRO A 167 -92.33 41.64 -6.70
C PRO A 167 -91.79 43.00 -6.25
N LYS A 168 -91.56 43.89 -7.22
CA LYS A 168 -91.00 45.22 -7.02
C LYS A 168 -92.01 46.11 -6.28
N VAL A 169 -91.89 46.20 -4.96
CA VAL A 169 -92.62 47.22 -4.17
C VAL A 169 -91.76 48.47 -4.12
N MET A 170 -92.28 49.52 -4.75
CA MET A 170 -91.74 50.88 -4.75
C MET A 170 -91.96 51.51 -3.38
N SER A 171 -90.91 52.04 -2.74
CA SER A 171 -91.06 52.95 -1.61
C SER A 171 -89.89 53.97 -1.55
N PRO A 172 -90.11 55.16 -0.95
CA PRO A 172 -89.55 56.45 -1.39
C PRO A 172 -88.24 56.85 -0.64
N PRO A 173 -87.61 58.02 -0.94
CA PRO A 173 -86.18 58.27 -0.70
C PRO A 173 -85.86 58.81 0.71
N PRO A 174 -84.61 58.70 1.19
CA PRO A 174 -84.11 59.45 2.34
C PRO A 174 -83.13 60.60 1.95
N PRO A 175 -82.79 61.50 2.91
CA PRO A 175 -82.58 62.96 2.69
C PRO A 175 -81.08 63.38 2.59
N PRO A 176 -80.72 64.70 2.51
CA PRO A 176 -79.46 65.20 1.93
C PRO A 176 -78.24 65.11 2.88
N PRO A 177 -77.00 65.25 2.37
CA PRO A 177 -75.79 65.05 3.16
C PRO A 177 -75.41 66.29 4.00
N PRO A 178 -74.90 66.13 5.24
CA PRO A 178 -74.24 67.19 5.99
C PRO A 178 -72.77 67.37 5.58
N ALA A 179 -72.28 68.59 5.82
CA ALA A 179 -71.09 69.20 5.26
C ALA A 179 -69.72 68.60 5.67
N LEU A 180 -68.78 68.80 4.73
CA LEU A 180 -67.33 68.65 4.87
C LEU A 180 -66.74 69.51 5.99
N PRO A 181 -65.75 68.99 6.73
CA PRO A 181 -64.63 69.77 7.23
C PRO A 181 -63.37 69.54 6.40
N SER A 182 -62.55 70.57 6.41
CA SER A 182 -61.45 70.90 5.52
C SER A 182 -60.19 70.03 5.64
N ALA A 183 -59.39 70.10 4.58
CA ALA A 183 -58.04 69.55 4.40
C ALA A 183 -57.10 69.75 5.61
N PRO A 184 -56.04 68.94 5.70
CA PRO A 184 -54.75 69.43 5.18
C PRO A 184 -54.03 68.48 4.22
N ALA A 185 -53.12 69.10 3.47
CA ALA A 185 -52.20 68.56 2.47
C ALA A 185 -51.09 67.65 3.07
N PRO A 186 -50.21 67.05 2.25
CA PRO A 186 -49.57 65.77 2.51
C PRO A 186 -48.31 65.88 3.38
N PRO A 187 -47.85 64.76 3.95
CA PRO A 187 -46.44 64.47 4.04
C PRO A 187 -46.08 63.40 3.00
N ALA A 188 -45.13 63.74 2.13
CA ALA A 188 -44.31 62.76 1.46
C ALA A 188 -43.57 61.96 2.54
N THR A 189 -43.95 60.70 2.75
CA THR A 189 -43.13 59.74 3.48
C THR A 189 -42.56 58.76 2.47
N THR A 190 -41.31 59.04 2.11
CA THR A 190 -40.38 58.06 1.56
C THR A 190 -40.23 56.92 2.57
N SER A 191 -41.10 55.91 2.51
CA SER A 191 -40.74 54.58 3.01
C SER A 191 -39.96 53.90 1.90
N ALA A 192 -38.64 54.13 1.92
CA ALA A 192 -37.71 53.20 1.31
C ALA A 192 -38.06 51.80 1.84
N GLN A 193 -38.57 50.93 0.96
CA GLN A 193 -38.43 49.51 1.20
C GLN A 193 -36.93 49.26 1.44
N PRO A 194 -36.50 48.63 2.54
CA PRO A 194 -35.19 48.05 2.54
C PRO A 194 -35.19 47.01 1.42
N ALA A 195 -34.28 47.15 0.46
CA ALA A 195 -34.01 46.09 -0.49
C ALA A 195 -33.77 44.78 0.29
N PRO A 196 -34.22 43.62 -0.23
CA PRO A 196 -33.88 42.36 0.40
C PRO A 196 -32.35 42.27 0.59
N PRO A 197 -31.87 41.69 1.70
CA PRO A 197 -30.44 41.56 1.92
C PRO A 197 -29.82 40.80 0.71
N PRO A 198 -28.60 41.16 0.28
CA PRO A 198 -27.93 40.42 -0.77
C PRO A 198 -27.77 38.95 -0.34
N PRO A 199 -27.80 38.00 -1.29
CA PRO A 199 -27.54 36.60 -0.99
C PRO A 199 -26.18 36.47 -0.29
N PRO A 200 -26.03 35.52 0.65
CA PRO A 200 -24.75 35.27 1.29
C PRO A 200 -23.69 34.95 0.22
N PRO A 201 -22.42 35.37 0.43
CA PRO A 201 -21.35 35.02 -0.49
C PRO A 201 -21.24 33.49 -0.60
N PRO A 202 -20.89 32.95 -1.77
CA PRO A 202 -20.65 31.53 -1.93
C PRO A 202 -19.57 31.08 -0.93
N PRO A 203 -19.69 29.86 -0.37
CA PRO A 203 -18.67 29.32 0.53
C PRO A 203 -17.31 29.34 -0.18
N PRO A 204 -16.22 29.61 0.57
CA PRO A 204 -14.89 29.58 0.00
C PRO A 204 -14.63 28.20 -0.62
N PRO A 205 -13.91 28.14 -1.76
CA PRO A 205 -13.53 26.87 -2.35
C PRO A 205 -12.74 26.05 -1.32
N PRO A 206 -12.93 24.72 -1.29
CA PRO A 206 -12.20 23.85 -0.37
C PRO A 206 -10.68 24.06 -0.56
N PRO A 207 -9.88 23.94 0.52
CA PRO A 207 -8.44 24.02 0.42
C PRO A 207 -7.95 23.04 -0.64
N GLY A 208 -7.20 23.55 -1.61
CA GLY A 208 -6.53 22.72 -2.59
C GLY A 208 -5.65 21.68 -1.87
N PRO A 209 -5.49 20.48 -2.44
CA PRO A 209 -4.67 19.44 -1.84
C PRO A 209 -3.25 19.98 -1.57
N PRO A 210 -2.67 19.66 -0.40
CA PRO A 210 -1.33 20.12 -0.06
C PRO A 210 -0.34 19.57 -1.08
N GLY A 211 0.34 20.49 -1.78
CA GLY A 211 1.58 20.26 -2.50
C GLY A 211 1.68 18.94 -3.24
N SER A 212 1.05 18.83 -4.41
CA SER A 212 1.57 17.94 -5.44
C SER A 212 2.87 18.54 -5.97
N GLY A 213 3.96 18.32 -5.23
CA GLY A 213 5.27 18.21 -5.83
C GLY A 213 5.17 17.06 -6.82
N ILE A 214 4.85 17.38 -8.07
CA ILE A 214 4.92 16.43 -9.17
C ILE A 214 6.41 16.07 -9.27
N PRO A 215 6.84 14.83 -9.02
CA PRO A 215 8.17 14.46 -9.47
C PRO A 215 8.14 14.55 -11.00
N MET A 216 9.05 15.34 -11.58
CA MET A 216 9.25 15.36 -13.03
C MET A 216 9.38 13.92 -13.54
N PRO A 217 8.81 13.57 -14.70
CA PRO A 217 9.02 12.25 -15.26
C PRO A 217 10.52 12.02 -15.50
N PRO A 218 11.05 10.82 -15.21
CA PRO A 218 12.46 10.53 -15.47
C PRO A 218 12.76 10.64 -16.99
N PRO A 219 13.99 11.05 -17.36
CA PRO A 219 14.39 11.13 -18.76
C PRO A 219 14.35 9.75 -19.43
N PRO A 220 14.00 9.68 -20.73
CA PRO A 220 13.98 8.42 -21.46
C PRO A 220 15.40 7.83 -21.58
N PRO A 221 15.55 6.49 -21.55
CA PRO A 221 16.84 5.85 -21.72
C PRO A 221 17.41 6.10 -23.12
N PRO A 222 18.75 6.14 -23.29
CA PRO A 222 19.37 6.26 -24.60
C PRO A 222 19.01 5.05 -25.47
N MET A 223 18.34 5.29 -26.60
CA MET A 223 18.29 4.32 -27.69
C MET A 223 19.68 4.28 -28.35
N PHE A 224 20.48 3.31 -27.95
CA PHE A 224 21.58 2.79 -28.73
C PHE A 224 21.12 1.38 -29.17
N GLY A 225 20.65 1.13 -30.39
CA GLY A 225 21.20 1.63 -31.65
C GLY A 225 22.30 0.68 -32.11
N GLY A 226 21.91 -0.53 -32.54
CA GLY A 226 22.63 -1.36 -33.51
C GLY A 226 24.06 -1.80 -33.18
N GLY A 227 24.20 -3.02 -32.65
CA GLY A 227 25.47 -3.74 -32.60
C GLY A 227 25.26 -5.18 -33.07
N ALA A 228 25.88 -5.51 -34.20
CA ALA A 228 25.70 -6.73 -34.97
C ALA A 228 25.93 -8.03 -34.20
N ALA A 229 25.09 -9.04 -34.47
CA ALA A 229 25.41 -10.43 -34.20
C ALA A 229 26.42 -10.93 -35.26
N PRO A 230 27.59 -11.47 -34.87
CA PRO A 230 28.44 -12.18 -35.82
C PRO A 230 27.89 -13.60 -36.00
N GLY A 231 27.67 -13.97 -37.25
CA GLY A 231 27.30 -15.31 -37.64
C GLY A 231 28.38 -16.33 -37.27
N PHE A 232 27.94 -17.46 -36.73
CA PHE A 232 28.65 -18.71 -36.83
C PHE A 232 27.76 -19.70 -37.57
N GLY A 233 27.99 -19.77 -38.89
CA GLY A 233 27.64 -20.96 -39.65
C GLY A 233 28.70 -22.02 -39.40
N LEU A 234 28.27 -23.27 -39.22
CA LEU A 234 28.89 -24.50 -39.73
C LEU A 234 28.15 -25.72 -39.18
N ALA A 235 27.22 -26.25 -39.97
CA ALA A 235 26.83 -27.65 -39.94
C ALA A 235 26.51 -28.07 -41.37
N PRO A 236 27.26 -28.98 -42.00
CA PRO A 236 26.89 -29.50 -43.30
C PRO A 236 25.86 -30.62 -43.13
N ALA A 237 24.82 -30.54 -43.96
CA ALA A 237 23.87 -31.59 -44.22
C ALA A 237 24.56 -32.80 -44.86
N GLY A 238 24.06 -34.00 -44.55
CA GLY A 238 24.45 -35.22 -45.22
C GLY A 238 24.01 -35.25 -46.68
N ALA A 239 24.76 -36.00 -47.49
CA ALA A 239 24.29 -36.59 -48.74
C ALA A 239 25.22 -37.74 -49.16
N GLN A 240 24.59 -38.90 -49.39
CA GLN A 240 24.92 -39.94 -50.38
C GLN A 240 26.11 -40.87 -50.13
N GLY A 241 25.78 -42.18 -50.14
CA GLY A 241 26.67 -43.33 -50.06
C GLY A 241 25.99 -44.50 -49.37
#